data_AF-A0A6S7KFB9-F1
#
_entry.id   AF-A0A6S7KFB9-F1
#
_cell.length_a   1.000
_cell.length_b   1.000
_cell.length_c   1.000
_cell.angle_alpha   90.00
_cell.angle_beta   90.00
_cell.angle_gamma   90.00
#
_symmetry.space_group_name_H-M   'P 1'
#
loop_
_entity.id
_entity.type
_entity.pdbx_description
1 polymer ?
#
loop_
_entity_poly.entity_id
_entity_poly.type
_entity_poly.pdbx_seq_one_letter_code
_entity_poly.pdbx_strand_id
1 'polypeptide(L)'
;EKSKTLKRGSIPTINLPKKSHEESKPSTSRRIIEKKELVPSKVYKDINDLKSKVSKLGLTGWSRKFDENTFSLDYFDGKHALPLYTLKVDSGLGFTVAAFGWFLPENHHIYLEHKHSVTYVSVASLITEIRNLYVCPGLPLTDSTTTLLHVTDPVDGVSEVTRHTVPLCPEVYCDKDTPYQVSLYLRSADCLMLQTSGEDACDSCSKVLVSEIKRQKQSVIKKATSLKEKAPLSGSSKERLIATIQQQRIEAKGLKHRLSGLEKEINSNSITVNESLEGDILNILGNADLKKTPHMDFFWQQQKKLLSSPKFGRLAEDIIPT
;
A
#
# COMPACT_ATOMS: atom_id res chain seq x y z
N GLU A 1 72.75 -44.18 62.31
CA GLU A 1 71.35 -44.04 61.89
C GLU A 1 71.24 -42.88 60.90
N LYS A 2 70.58 -43.08 59.74
CA LYS A 2 70.56 -42.10 58.64
C LYS A 2 69.42 -41.08 58.85
N SER A 3 69.80 -39.80 58.96
CA SER A 3 68.92 -38.64 59.03
C SER A 3 68.04 -38.53 57.77
N LYS A 4 66.71 -38.49 57.94
CA LYS A 4 65.75 -38.27 56.85
C LYS A 4 65.52 -36.77 56.69
N THR A 5 66.02 -36.18 55.61
CA THR A 5 65.70 -34.80 55.20
C THR A 5 64.30 -34.73 54.58
N LEU A 6 63.50 -33.75 55.03
CA LEU A 6 62.16 -33.46 54.49
C LEU A 6 62.25 -32.79 53.11
N LYS A 7 61.31 -33.10 52.22
CA LYS A 7 61.27 -32.55 50.85
C LYS A 7 60.95 -31.04 50.89
N ARG A 8 61.58 -30.26 50.00
CA ARG A 8 61.32 -28.81 49.90
C ARG A 8 59.86 -28.57 49.52
N GLY A 9 59.12 -27.85 50.38
CA GLY A 9 57.68 -27.59 50.22
C GLY A 9 56.75 -28.46 51.06
N SER A 10 57.26 -29.47 51.78
CA SER A 10 56.43 -30.25 52.71
C SER A 10 56.46 -29.67 54.13
N ILE A 11 55.29 -29.45 54.72
CA ILE A 11 55.15 -29.00 56.11
C ILE A 11 55.33 -30.21 57.04
N PRO A 12 56.19 -30.15 58.08
CA PRO A 12 56.34 -31.23 59.04
C PRO A 12 55.04 -31.45 59.84
N THR A 13 54.43 -32.62 59.73
CA THR A 13 53.14 -32.96 60.35
C THR A 13 53.26 -33.53 61.77
N ILE A 14 54.48 -33.64 62.31
CA ILE A 14 54.78 -34.46 63.49
C ILE A 14 54.21 -33.92 64.82
N ASN A 15 53.72 -32.68 64.86
CA ASN A 15 53.08 -32.06 66.03
C ASN A 15 51.76 -31.34 65.71
N LEU A 16 51.07 -31.71 64.62
CA LEU A 16 49.78 -31.08 64.31
C LEU A 16 48.68 -31.59 65.26
N PRO A 17 47.86 -30.70 65.85
CA PRO A 17 46.74 -31.11 66.69
C PRO A 17 45.74 -31.93 65.86
N LYS A 18 45.30 -33.07 66.41
CA LYS A 18 44.29 -33.92 65.76
C LYS A 18 42.96 -33.15 65.69
N LYS A 19 42.38 -33.03 64.49
CA LYS A 19 41.04 -32.45 64.31
C LYS A 19 40.02 -33.22 65.14
N SER A 20 39.21 -32.49 65.92
CA SER A 20 38.23 -33.01 66.89
C SER A 20 36.87 -33.38 66.30
N HIS A 21 36.73 -33.37 64.97
CA HIS A 21 35.46 -33.66 64.30
C HIS A 21 35.67 -34.70 63.22
N GLU A 22 34.88 -35.78 63.28
CA GLU A 22 34.80 -36.78 62.23
C GLU A 22 34.38 -36.13 60.91
N GLU A 23 35.15 -36.38 59.85
CA GLU A 23 34.79 -35.99 58.49
C GLU A 23 33.50 -36.72 58.11
N SER A 24 32.41 -35.97 57.89
CA SER A 24 31.17 -36.52 57.39
C SER A 24 31.40 -37.21 56.05
N LYS A 25 30.94 -38.46 55.92
CA LYS A 25 30.99 -39.27 54.70
C LYS A 25 30.56 -38.45 53.46
N PRO A 26 31.14 -38.71 52.28
CA PRO A 26 30.80 -37.96 51.08
C PRO A 26 29.30 -38.10 50.78
N SER A 27 28.66 -36.95 50.66
CA SER A 27 27.28 -36.78 50.21
C SER A 27 27.07 -37.55 48.89
N THR A 28 25.99 -38.33 48.84
CA THR A 28 25.51 -39.06 47.66
C THR A 28 25.51 -38.14 46.44
N SER A 29 26.06 -38.66 45.32
CA SER A 29 26.09 -37.98 44.02
C SER A 29 24.77 -37.26 43.73
N ARG A 30 24.82 -35.93 43.55
CA ARG A 30 23.68 -35.17 43.05
C ARG A 30 23.29 -35.79 41.70
N ARG A 31 22.05 -36.27 41.56
CA ARG A 31 21.50 -36.64 40.25
C ARG A 31 21.72 -35.46 39.32
N ILE A 32 22.56 -35.64 38.31
CA ILE A 32 22.58 -34.75 37.15
C ILE A 32 21.19 -34.90 36.53
N ILE A 33 20.38 -33.87 36.63
CA ILE A 33 19.14 -33.78 35.86
C ILE A 33 19.60 -33.56 34.42
N GLU A 34 19.78 -34.64 33.68
CA GLU A 34 19.82 -34.53 32.22
C GLU A 34 18.47 -33.95 31.79
N LYS A 35 18.50 -32.73 31.27
CA LYS A 35 17.40 -32.19 30.48
C LYS A 35 17.26 -33.11 29.28
N LYS A 36 16.44 -34.16 29.41
CA LYS A 36 16.04 -34.98 28.29
C LYS A 36 15.22 -34.07 27.40
N GLU A 37 15.78 -33.62 26.28
CA GLU A 37 14.99 -32.97 25.25
C GLU A 37 13.82 -33.90 24.92
N LEU A 38 12.60 -33.43 25.16
CA LEU A 38 11.39 -34.15 24.80
C LEU A 38 11.33 -34.16 23.28
N VAL A 39 11.96 -35.16 22.66
CA VAL A 39 11.80 -35.41 21.24
C VAL A 39 10.32 -35.75 21.03
N PRO A 40 9.55 -34.95 20.27
CA PRO A 40 8.14 -35.22 20.06
C PRO A 40 7.99 -36.61 19.42
N SER A 41 7.10 -37.41 20.00
CA SER A 41 6.85 -38.77 19.50
C SER A 41 6.15 -38.69 18.15
N LYS A 42 6.57 -39.52 17.19
CA LYS A 42 5.90 -39.61 15.88
C LYS A 42 4.47 -40.12 16.07
N VAL A 43 3.51 -39.38 15.52
CA VAL A 43 2.09 -39.73 15.51
C VAL A 43 1.79 -40.78 14.44
N TYR A 44 2.39 -40.62 13.25
CA TYR A 44 2.24 -41.54 12.13
C TYR A 44 3.62 -42.04 11.67
N LYS A 45 3.70 -43.33 11.32
CA LYS A 45 4.92 -43.94 10.78
C LYS A 45 5.00 -43.81 9.26
N ASP A 46 3.89 -44.09 8.60
CA ASP A 46 3.74 -44.09 7.15
C ASP A 46 2.27 -43.80 6.80
N ILE A 47 2.00 -43.67 5.50
CA ILE A 47 0.67 -43.34 5.00
C ILE A 47 -0.39 -44.42 5.33
N ASN A 48 0.01 -45.70 5.44
CA ASN A 48 -0.92 -46.78 5.76
C ASN A 48 -1.30 -46.77 7.25
N ASP A 49 -0.35 -46.51 8.14
CA ASP A 49 -0.59 -46.25 9.56
C ASP A 49 -1.54 -45.05 9.74
N LEU A 50 -1.33 -43.98 8.97
CA LEU A 50 -2.24 -42.83 8.96
C LEU A 50 -3.65 -43.24 8.52
N LYS A 51 -3.81 -43.89 7.36
CA LYS A 51 -5.12 -44.31 6.85
C LYS A 51 -5.85 -45.22 7.86
N SER A 52 -5.15 -46.15 8.50
CA SER A 52 -5.68 -47.07 9.52
C SER A 52 -6.10 -46.36 10.81
N LYS A 53 -5.36 -45.35 11.25
CA LYS A 53 -5.73 -44.54 12.43
C LYS A 53 -6.90 -43.62 12.12
N VAL A 54 -6.90 -42.98 10.96
CA VAL A 54 -7.93 -42.01 10.58
C VAL A 54 -9.26 -42.70 10.24
N SER A 55 -9.25 -43.92 9.71
CA SER A 55 -10.49 -44.68 9.48
C SER A 55 -11.30 -44.91 10.76
N LYS A 56 -10.62 -45.04 11.90
CA LYS A 56 -11.21 -45.21 13.24
C LYS A 56 -11.70 -43.90 13.88
N LEU A 57 -11.36 -42.74 13.31
CA LEU A 57 -11.76 -41.44 13.84
C LEU A 57 -13.18 -41.08 13.40
N GLY A 58 -13.98 -40.59 14.35
CA GLY A 58 -15.28 -39.98 14.08
C GLY A 58 -15.12 -38.55 13.55
N LEU A 59 -14.86 -38.39 12.25
CA LEU A 59 -14.74 -37.07 11.61
C LEU A 59 -16.11 -36.62 11.09
N THR A 60 -16.93 -36.02 11.95
CA THR A 60 -18.28 -35.56 11.59
C THR A 60 -18.25 -34.46 10.53
N GLY A 61 -19.02 -34.62 9.45
CA GLY A 61 -19.11 -33.66 8.34
C GLY A 61 -17.95 -33.70 7.34
N TRP A 62 -16.90 -34.49 7.58
CA TRP A 62 -15.78 -34.66 6.64
C TRP A 62 -15.96 -35.92 5.80
N SER A 63 -15.90 -35.76 4.49
CA SER A 63 -15.83 -36.87 3.55
C SER A 63 -14.39 -37.31 3.37
N ARG A 64 -14.15 -38.62 3.29
CA ARG A 64 -12.81 -39.21 3.23
C ARG A 64 -12.60 -39.87 1.88
N LYS A 65 -11.45 -39.62 1.27
CA LYS A 65 -11.04 -40.27 0.03
C LYS A 65 -9.69 -40.93 0.27
N PHE A 66 -9.64 -42.23 -0.02
CA PHE A 66 -8.45 -43.05 0.07
C PHE A 66 -8.01 -43.39 -1.35
N ASP A 67 -6.78 -43.06 -1.67
CA ASP A 67 -6.11 -43.43 -2.90
C ASP A 67 -4.87 -44.27 -2.54
N GLU A 68 -4.17 -44.87 -3.51
CA GLU A 68 -2.99 -45.71 -3.22
C GLU A 68 -1.91 -44.92 -2.46
N ASN A 69 -1.55 -43.74 -2.99
CA ASN A 69 -0.44 -42.94 -2.46
C ASN A 69 -0.90 -41.69 -1.71
N THR A 70 -2.21 -41.40 -1.70
CA THR A 70 -2.72 -40.18 -1.09
C THR A 70 -3.94 -40.44 -0.19
N PHE A 71 -4.16 -39.49 0.71
CA PHE A 71 -5.33 -39.44 1.59
C PHE A 71 -5.89 -38.03 1.52
N SER A 72 -7.21 -37.87 1.36
CA SER A 72 -7.83 -36.55 1.43
C SER A 72 -9.11 -36.52 2.25
N LEU A 73 -9.35 -35.36 2.84
CA LEU A 73 -10.51 -35.02 3.63
C LEU A 73 -11.13 -33.75 3.09
N ASP A 74 -12.41 -33.81 2.73
CA ASP A 74 -13.17 -32.67 2.21
C ASP A 74 -14.34 -32.35 3.15
N TYR A 75 -14.43 -31.09 3.56
CA TYR A 75 -15.53 -30.52 4.34
C TYR A 75 -16.33 -29.55 3.47
N PHE A 76 -17.63 -29.74 3.37
CA PHE A 76 -18.54 -28.90 2.60
C PHE A 76 -19.37 -28.02 3.53
N ASP A 77 -19.64 -26.78 3.12
CA ASP A 77 -20.51 -25.86 3.85
C ASP A 77 -21.99 -25.97 3.45
N GLY A 78 -22.30 -26.84 2.49
CA GLY A 78 -23.65 -27.04 1.95
C GLY A 78 -24.14 -25.94 1.01
N LYS A 79 -23.40 -24.82 0.90
CA LYS A 79 -23.72 -23.70 0.01
C LYS A 79 -23.00 -23.83 -1.33
N HIS A 80 -21.74 -24.23 -1.29
CA HIS A 80 -20.87 -24.27 -2.46
C HIS A 80 -20.67 -25.70 -2.98
N ALA A 81 -20.52 -25.83 -4.29
CA ALA A 81 -20.25 -27.12 -4.94
C ALA A 81 -18.79 -27.59 -4.73
N LEU A 82 -17.91 -26.71 -4.24
CA LEU A 82 -16.54 -27.02 -3.86
C LEU A 82 -16.43 -27.18 -2.33
N PRO A 83 -15.52 -28.04 -1.83
CA PRO A 83 -15.23 -28.12 -0.41
C PRO A 83 -14.82 -26.77 0.15
N LEU A 84 -15.40 -26.38 1.29
CA LEU A 84 -14.95 -25.24 2.08
C LEU A 84 -13.50 -25.48 2.54
N TYR A 85 -13.19 -26.69 2.99
CA TYR A 85 -11.84 -27.10 3.37
C TYR A 85 -11.49 -28.44 2.73
N THR A 86 -10.30 -28.53 2.16
CA THR A 86 -9.68 -29.78 1.70
C THR A 86 -8.34 -29.94 2.38
N LEU A 87 -8.13 -31.03 3.09
CA LEU A 87 -6.83 -31.47 3.61
C LEU A 87 -6.38 -32.69 2.81
N LYS A 88 -5.23 -32.60 2.14
CA LYS A 88 -4.64 -33.71 1.39
C LYS A 88 -3.28 -34.05 1.97
N VAL A 89 -3.03 -35.34 2.17
CA VAL A 89 -1.78 -35.91 2.67
C VAL A 89 -1.20 -36.87 1.62
N ASP A 90 0.08 -36.73 1.32
CA ASP A 90 0.81 -37.60 0.38
C ASP A 90 1.51 -38.79 1.07
N SER A 91 2.17 -39.63 0.29
CA SER A 91 2.88 -40.82 0.77
C SER A 91 4.05 -40.51 1.71
N GLY A 92 4.61 -39.30 1.61
CA GLY A 92 5.68 -38.79 2.48
C GLY A 92 5.17 -38.20 3.80
N LEU A 93 3.86 -38.30 4.08
CA LEU A 93 3.20 -37.61 5.19
C LEU A 93 3.26 -36.08 5.07
N GLY A 94 3.53 -35.58 3.86
CA GLY A 94 3.40 -34.18 3.51
C GLY A 94 1.92 -33.81 3.42
N PHE A 95 1.52 -32.63 3.89
CA PHE A 95 0.13 -32.18 3.78
C PHE A 95 -0.02 -30.83 3.10
N THR A 96 -1.15 -30.67 2.43
CA THR A 96 -1.61 -29.43 1.81
C THR A 96 -3.05 -29.17 2.25
N VAL A 97 -3.36 -27.90 2.43
CA VAL A 97 -4.69 -27.40 2.76
C VAL A 97 -5.15 -26.47 1.66
N ALA A 98 -6.41 -26.60 1.27
CA ALA A 98 -7.07 -25.70 0.35
C ALA A 98 -8.43 -25.28 0.89
N ALA A 99 -8.87 -24.07 0.53
CA ALA A 99 -10.22 -23.59 0.79
C ALA A 99 -10.89 -23.18 -0.52
N PHE A 100 -12.08 -23.73 -0.80
CA PHE A 100 -12.75 -23.58 -2.10
C PHE A 100 -11.84 -23.90 -3.30
N GLY A 101 -10.95 -24.88 -3.15
CA GLY A 101 -10.00 -25.29 -4.20
C GLY A 101 -8.76 -24.40 -4.34
N TRP A 102 -8.60 -23.37 -3.52
CA TRP A 102 -7.39 -22.54 -3.48
C TRP A 102 -6.45 -22.97 -2.35
N PHE A 103 -5.20 -23.29 -2.70
CA PHE A 103 -4.18 -23.68 -1.73
C PHE A 103 -3.78 -22.51 -0.82
N LEU A 104 -3.46 -22.83 0.44
CA LEU A 104 -2.82 -21.86 1.31
C LEU A 104 -1.41 -21.55 0.78
N PRO A 105 -0.92 -20.30 0.94
CA PRO A 105 0.45 -19.96 0.56
C PRO A 105 1.47 -20.58 1.53
N GLU A 106 2.71 -20.77 1.07
CA GLU A 106 3.81 -21.40 1.82
C GLU A 106 4.11 -20.71 3.16
N ASN A 107 3.84 -19.41 3.27
CA ASN A 107 4.03 -18.63 4.49
C ASN A 107 2.85 -18.70 5.47
N HIS A 108 1.85 -19.55 5.23
CA HIS A 108 0.70 -19.69 6.12
C HIS A 108 1.09 -20.34 7.47
N HIS A 109 0.51 -19.88 8.59
CA HIS A 109 0.93 -20.31 9.93
C HIS A 109 0.84 -21.83 10.14
N ILE A 110 -0.23 -22.48 9.65
CA ILE A 110 -0.40 -23.95 9.71
C ILE A 110 0.83 -24.67 9.14
N TYR A 111 1.35 -24.19 8.01
CA TYR A 111 2.49 -24.79 7.35
C TYR A 111 3.80 -24.48 8.07
N LEU A 112 3.95 -23.27 8.59
CA LEU A 112 5.14 -22.90 9.37
C LEU A 112 5.22 -23.68 10.69
N GLU A 113 4.09 -23.89 11.36
CA GLU A 113 3.99 -24.60 12.63
C GLU A 113 4.27 -26.09 12.47
N HIS A 114 3.61 -26.74 11.50
CA HIS A 114 3.70 -28.19 11.30
C HIS A 114 4.69 -28.61 10.21
N LYS A 115 5.40 -27.66 9.57
CA LYS A 115 6.40 -27.87 8.51
C LYS A 115 5.90 -28.77 7.38
N HIS A 116 4.67 -28.54 6.94
CA HIS A 116 3.97 -29.35 5.94
C HIS A 116 3.91 -30.85 6.27
N SER A 117 4.10 -31.31 7.52
CA SER A 117 4.10 -32.73 7.84
C SER A 117 3.14 -33.11 8.95
N VAL A 118 2.38 -34.19 8.74
CA VAL A 118 1.55 -34.79 9.79
C VAL A 118 2.33 -35.73 10.70
N THR A 119 3.65 -35.91 10.50
CA THR A 119 4.47 -36.85 11.27
C THR A 119 4.34 -36.65 12.80
N TYR A 120 4.21 -35.39 13.24
CA TYR A 120 4.17 -35.02 14.66
C TYR A 120 2.85 -34.37 15.09
N VAL A 121 1.89 -34.21 14.19
CA VAL A 121 0.57 -33.63 14.48
C VAL A 121 -0.53 -34.60 14.05
N SER A 122 -1.52 -34.82 14.92
CA SER A 122 -2.64 -35.69 14.57
C SER A 122 -3.56 -35.01 13.56
N VAL A 123 -4.12 -35.79 12.63
CA VAL A 123 -5.11 -35.29 11.66
C VAL A 123 -6.32 -34.67 12.37
N ALA A 124 -6.73 -35.20 13.53
CA ALA A 124 -7.83 -34.63 14.33
C ALA A 124 -7.49 -33.23 14.88
N SER A 125 -6.26 -33.06 15.39
CA SER A 125 -5.76 -31.76 15.86
C SER A 125 -5.70 -30.75 14.72
N LEU A 126 -5.14 -31.16 13.58
CA LEU A 126 -5.00 -30.31 12.40
C LEU A 126 -6.36 -29.87 11.85
N ILE A 127 -7.33 -30.78 11.76
CA ILE A 127 -8.71 -30.44 11.37
C ILE A 127 -9.33 -29.43 12.34
N THR A 128 -9.12 -29.60 13.64
CA THR A 128 -9.64 -28.67 14.66
C THR A 128 -9.05 -27.29 14.48
N GLU A 129 -7.74 -27.20 14.23
CA GLU A 129 -7.05 -25.94 13.94
C GLU A 129 -7.61 -25.27 12.68
N ILE A 130 -7.73 -26.01 11.56
CA ILE A 130 -8.31 -25.50 10.30
C ILE A 130 -9.73 -24.98 10.50
N ARG A 131 -10.56 -25.68 11.28
CA ARG A 131 -11.95 -25.28 11.56
C ARG A 131 -12.06 -24.01 12.40
N ASN A 132 -11.04 -23.67 13.17
CA ASN A 132 -10.99 -22.44 13.96
C ASN A 132 -10.52 -21.23 13.14
N LEU A 133 -10.15 -21.43 11.86
CA LEU A 133 -9.83 -20.36 10.94
C LEU A 133 -11.04 -19.94 10.12
N TYR A 134 -11.00 -18.70 9.68
CA TYR A 134 -12.00 -18.09 8.84
C TYR A 134 -11.47 -17.92 7.43
N VAL A 135 -12.34 -18.12 6.44
CA VAL A 135 -12.02 -17.78 5.05
C VAL A 135 -11.92 -16.27 4.94
N CYS A 136 -10.78 -15.77 4.46
CA CYS A 136 -10.58 -14.36 4.22
C CYS A 136 -11.68 -13.83 3.28
N PRO A 137 -12.38 -12.72 3.60
CA PRO A 137 -13.41 -12.17 2.72
C PRO A 137 -12.84 -11.57 1.43
N GLY A 138 -11.53 -11.29 1.40
CA GLY A 138 -10.88 -10.64 0.27
C GLY A 138 -11.08 -9.13 0.27
N LEU A 139 -11.03 -8.52 -0.91
CA LEU A 139 -11.36 -7.12 -1.12
C LEU A 139 -12.89 -6.96 -1.23
N PRO A 140 -13.47 -5.87 -0.70
CA PRO A 140 -14.89 -5.61 -0.83
C PRO A 140 -15.27 -5.46 -2.32
N LEU A 141 -16.41 -6.01 -2.72
CA LEU A 141 -16.97 -5.84 -4.06
C LEU A 141 -17.71 -4.49 -4.13
N THR A 142 -17.00 -3.45 -4.56
CA THR A 142 -17.55 -2.11 -4.80
C THR A 142 -17.29 -1.75 -6.26
N ASP A 143 -17.98 -0.76 -6.82
CA ASP A 143 -17.73 -0.30 -8.21
C ASP A 143 -16.23 0.01 -8.44
N SER A 144 -15.62 0.61 -7.43
CA SER A 144 -14.20 0.93 -7.30
C SER A 144 -13.27 -0.29 -7.47
N THR A 145 -13.53 -1.39 -6.76
CA THR A 145 -12.70 -2.61 -6.83
C THR A 145 -13.06 -3.52 -7.99
N THR A 146 -14.30 -3.47 -8.46
CA THR A 146 -14.76 -4.22 -9.64
C THR A 146 -14.13 -3.69 -10.92
N THR A 147 -13.75 -2.40 -10.97
CA THR A 147 -12.95 -1.84 -12.07
C THR A 147 -11.63 -2.58 -12.28
N LEU A 148 -11.06 -3.20 -11.22
CA LEU A 148 -9.84 -4.02 -11.33
C LEU A 148 -10.05 -5.30 -12.15
N LEU A 149 -11.29 -5.78 -12.29
CA LEU A 149 -11.60 -6.94 -13.14
C LEU A 149 -11.54 -6.60 -14.63
N HIS A 150 -11.64 -5.32 -15.00
CA HIS A 150 -11.66 -4.86 -16.39
C HIS A 150 -10.28 -4.41 -16.90
N VAL A 151 -9.25 -4.39 -16.03
CA VAL A 151 -7.85 -4.19 -16.44
C VAL A 151 -7.25 -5.54 -16.84
N THR A 152 -7.90 -6.21 -17.79
CA THR A 152 -7.31 -7.36 -18.48
C THR A 152 -6.55 -6.83 -19.69
N ASP A 153 -5.33 -6.37 -19.43
CA ASP A 153 -4.18 -6.72 -20.25
C ASP A 153 -2.93 -6.41 -19.41
N PRO A 154 -2.30 -7.41 -18.79
CA PRO A 154 -1.09 -7.21 -18.03
C PRO A 154 0.03 -6.95 -19.03
N VAL A 155 0.43 -5.68 -19.17
CA VAL A 155 1.64 -5.30 -19.93
C VAL A 155 2.89 -5.96 -19.33
N ASP A 156 2.87 -6.34 -18.04
CA ASP A 156 4.01 -6.88 -17.29
C ASP A 156 3.70 -8.13 -16.42
N GLY A 157 2.67 -8.91 -16.76
CA GLY A 157 2.59 -10.33 -16.38
C GLY A 157 2.10 -10.76 -14.98
N VAL A 158 1.77 -9.89 -14.01
CA VAL A 158 1.12 -10.34 -12.75
C VAL A 158 0.11 -9.30 -12.25
N SER A 159 -1.18 -9.65 -12.24
CA SER A 159 -2.20 -8.81 -11.59
C SER A 159 -2.11 -8.96 -10.07
N GLU A 160 -1.97 -7.83 -9.36
CA GLU A 160 -1.93 -7.76 -7.89
C GLU A 160 -3.21 -8.32 -7.24
N VAL A 161 -4.30 -8.34 -8.00
CA VAL A 161 -5.61 -8.89 -7.62
C VAL A 161 -5.98 -10.05 -8.54
N THR A 162 -6.48 -11.12 -7.94
CA THR A 162 -6.98 -12.32 -8.59
C THR A 162 -8.46 -12.53 -8.31
N ARG A 163 -9.18 -12.97 -9.33
CA ARG A 163 -10.60 -13.32 -9.26
C ARG A 163 -10.75 -14.78 -8.79
N HIS A 164 -11.40 -14.98 -7.65
CA HIS A 164 -11.75 -16.29 -7.13
C HIS A 164 -13.26 -16.48 -7.23
N THR A 165 -13.70 -17.38 -8.11
CA THR A 165 -15.12 -17.69 -8.35
C THR A 165 -15.44 -19.07 -7.82
N VAL A 166 -16.39 -19.17 -6.89
CA VAL A 166 -16.77 -20.43 -6.23
C VAL A 166 -18.19 -20.81 -6.66
N PRO A 167 -18.37 -21.92 -7.40
CA PRO A 167 -19.69 -22.36 -7.83
C PRO A 167 -20.61 -22.67 -6.65
N LEU A 168 -21.86 -22.20 -6.73
CA LEU A 168 -22.91 -22.53 -5.77
C LEU A 168 -23.54 -23.89 -6.11
N CYS A 169 -24.06 -24.56 -5.08
CA CYS A 169 -24.92 -25.72 -5.25
C CYS A 169 -26.25 -25.29 -5.91
N PRO A 170 -26.76 -26.02 -6.94
CA PRO A 170 -28.03 -25.70 -7.61
C PRO A 170 -29.22 -25.54 -6.66
N GLU A 171 -29.22 -26.26 -5.54
CA GLU A 171 -30.29 -26.24 -4.53
C GLU A 171 -30.38 -24.90 -3.79
N VAL A 172 -29.31 -24.10 -3.82
CA VAL A 172 -29.15 -22.83 -3.08
C VAL A 172 -29.22 -21.62 -4.02
N TYR A 173 -29.59 -21.83 -5.28
CA TYR A 173 -29.71 -20.74 -6.25
C TYR A 173 -30.81 -19.76 -5.83
N CYS A 174 -30.48 -18.47 -5.80
CA CYS A 174 -31.44 -17.41 -5.49
C CYS A 174 -32.44 -17.23 -6.65
N ASP A 175 -31.95 -17.19 -7.88
CA ASP A 175 -32.74 -17.15 -9.11
C ASP A 175 -32.72 -18.48 -9.87
N LYS A 176 -33.88 -19.14 -9.98
CA LYS A 176 -34.00 -20.42 -10.70
C LYS A 176 -33.79 -20.31 -12.21
N ASP A 177 -33.89 -19.10 -12.75
CA ASP A 177 -33.76 -18.82 -14.18
C ASP A 177 -32.33 -18.53 -14.63
N THR A 178 -31.40 -18.32 -13.68
CA THR A 178 -29.98 -18.07 -14.02
C THR A 178 -29.19 -19.38 -14.01
N PRO A 179 -28.64 -19.80 -15.17
CA PRO A 179 -27.76 -20.96 -15.19
C PRO A 179 -26.43 -20.59 -14.49
N TYR A 180 -25.99 -21.44 -13.57
CA TYR A 180 -24.70 -21.36 -12.87
C TYR A 180 -24.47 -20.08 -12.04
N GLN A 181 -24.97 -20.08 -10.79
CA GLN A 181 -24.65 -19.03 -9.83
C GLN A 181 -23.33 -19.30 -9.09
N VAL A 182 -22.64 -18.21 -8.74
CA VAL A 182 -21.29 -18.27 -8.15
C VAL A 182 -21.15 -17.25 -7.02
N SER A 183 -20.40 -17.61 -5.97
CA SER A 183 -19.84 -16.63 -5.03
C SER A 183 -18.55 -16.05 -5.62
N LEU A 184 -18.49 -14.72 -5.74
CA LEU A 184 -17.32 -14.01 -6.25
C LEU A 184 -16.50 -13.42 -5.10
N TYR A 185 -15.19 -13.67 -5.11
CA TYR A 185 -14.22 -13.05 -4.21
C TYR A 185 -13.11 -12.40 -5.03
N LEU A 186 -12.78 -11.16 -4.69
CA LEU A 186 -11.56 -10.50 -5.17
C LEU A 186 -10.49 -10.66 -4.11
N ARG A 187 -9.32 -11.17 -4.47
CA ARG A 187 -8.26 -11.48 -3.52
C ARG A 187 -6.95 -10.90 -4.00
N SER A 188 -6.07 -10.50 -3.09
CA SER A 188 -4.66 -10.30 -3.45
C SER A 188 -4.07 -11.60 -3.99
N ALA A 189 -3.10 -11.52 -4.90
CA ALA A 189 -2.33 -12.69 -5.35
C ALA A 189 -1.72 -13.46 -4.16
N ASP A 190 -1.30 -12.75 -3.11
CA ASP A 190 -0.69 -13.32 -1.90
C ASP A 190 -1.70 -13.49 -0.75
N CYS A 191 -2.97 -13.73 -1.06
CA CYS A 191 -4.01 -13.91 -0.05
C CYS A 191 -3.74 -15.16 0.79
N LEU A 192 -3.76 -15.02 2.11
CA LEU A 192 -3.60 -16.15 3.05
C LEU A 192 -4.71 -17.21 2.97
N MET A 193 -5.83 -16.92 2.29
CA MET A 193 -7.03 -17.76 2.18
C MET A 193 -7.74 -18.05 3.50
N LEU A 194 -7.04 -18.60 4.49
CA LEU A 194 -7.50 -18.81 5.86
C LEU A 194 -6.76 -17.87 6.82
N GLN A 195 -7.43 -17.45 7.88
CA GLN A 195 -6.89 -16.53 8.86
C GLN A 195 -7.59 -16.66 10.20
N THR A 196 -6.97 -16.14 11.25
CA THR A 196 -7.49 -16.25 12.62
C THR A 196 -8.61 -15.25 12.92
N SER A 197 -8.63 -14.08 12.25
CA SER A 197 -9.69 -13.08 12.39
C SER A 197 -10.80 -13.30 11.36
N GLY A 198 -12.06 -13.27 11.78
CA GLY A 198 -13.22 -13.53 10.92
C GLY A 198 -13.80 -12.30 10.21
N GLU A 199 -13.56 -11.09 10.73
CA GLU A 199 -14.22 -9.87 10.24
C GLU A 199 -13.38 -9.13 9.20
N ASP A 200 -12.07 -9.08 9.40
CA ASP A 200 -11.17 -8.27 8.57
C ASP A 200 -10.58 -9.07 7.39
N ALA A 201 -10.15 -8.38 6.35
CA ALA A 201 -9.36 -9.00 5.29
C ALA A 201 -7.91 -9.25 5.78
N CYS A 202 -7.29 -10.32 5.29
CA CYS A 202 -5.89 -10.61 5.63
C CYS A 202 -4.94 -9.49 5.20
N ASP A 203 -3.76 -9.42 5.81
CA ASP A 203 -2.77 -8.36 5.60
C ASP A 203 -2.49 -8.06 4.11
N SER A 204 -2.35 -9.10 3.28
CA SER A 204 -2.12 -8.94 1.84
C SER A 204 -3.30 -8.25 1.15
N CYS A 205 -4.53 -8.73 1.38
CA CYS A 205 -5.73 -8.10 0.82
C CYS A 205 -5.93 -6.67 1.34
N SER A 206 -5.65 -6.42 2.62
CA SER A 206 -5.74 -5.10 3.25
C SER A 206 -4.72 -4.11 2.68
N LYS A 207 -3.49 -4.55 2.39
CA LYS A 207 -2.48 -3.72 1.72
C LYS A 207 -2.93 -3.28 0.32
N VAL A 208 -3.46 -4.22 -0.47
CA VAL A 208 -3.99 -3.92 -1.81
C VAL A 208 -5.19 -2.99 -1.73
N LEU A 209 -6.08 -3.17 -0.74
CA LEU A 209 -7.20 -2.26 -0.53
C LEU A 209 -6.73 -0.82 -0.22
N VAL A 210 -5.73 -0.68 0.66
CA VAL A 210 -5.16 0.63 1.00
C VAL A 210 -4.46 1.28 -0.20
N SER A 211 -3.71 0.51 -0.99
CA SER A 211 -3.06 1.03 -2.20
C SER A 211 -4.11 1.51 -3.22
N GLU A 212 -5.20 0.76 -3.40
CA GLU A 212 -6.28 1.12 -4.29
C GLU A 212 -7.02 2.39 -3.84
N ILE A 213 -7.35 2.49 -2.55
CA ILE A 213 -7.98 3.70 -1.98
C ILE A 213 -7.09 4.93 -2.20
N LYS A 214 -5.76 4.79 -2.01
CA LYS A 214 -4.81 5.88 -2.28
C LYS A 214 -4.79 6.24 -3.76
N ARG A 215 -4.77 5.25 -4.67
CA ARG A 215 -4.78 5.46 -6.12
C ARG A 215 -6.03 6.19 -6.57
N GLN A 216 -7.20 5.83 -6.03
CA GLN A 216 -8.47 6.48 -6.31
C GLN A 216 -8.49 7.93 -5.84
N LYS A 217 -8.09 8.19 -4.58
CA LYS A 217 -7.96 9.55 -4.05
C LYS A 217 -7.06 10.40 -4.94
N GLN A 218 -5.91 9.86 -5.34
CA GLN A 218 -4.98 10.59 -6.21
C GLN A 218 -5.55 10.82 -7.61
N SER A 219 -6.30 9.87 -8.17
CA SER A 219 -6.98 10.00 -9.47
C SER A 219 -8.04 11.12 -9.43
N VAL A 220 -8.87 11.15 -8.37
CA VAL A 220 -9.87 12.21 -8.16
C VAL A 220 -9.19 13.58 -8.05
N ILE A 221 -8.13 13.70 -7.26
CA ILE A 221 -7.35 14.95 -7.14
C ILE A 221 -6.78 15.37 -8.50
N LYS A 222 -6.17 14.44 -9.25
CA LYS A 222 -5.60 14.72 -10.57
C LYS A 222 -6.65 15.20 -11.58
N LYS A 223 -7.87 14.66 -11.53
CA LYS A 223 -9.00 15.09 -12.37
C LYS A 223 -9.53 16.47 -11.98
N ALA A 224 -9.51 16.81 -10.69
CA ALA A 224 -9.97 18.10 -10.17
C ALA A 224 -8.93 19.23 -10.31
N THR A 225 -7.64 18.89 -10.46
CA THR A 225 -6.56 19.88 -10.55
C THR A 225 -6.36 20.36 -11.99
N SER A 226 -6.21 21.66 -12.18
CA SER A 226 -5.95 22.27 -13.50
C SER A 226 -4.67 21.75 -14.15
N LEU A 227 -4.62 21.92 -15.47
CA LEU A 227 -3.46 21.60 -16.29
C LEU A 227 -2.37 22.66 -16.11
N LYS A 228 -1.12 22.22 -16.25
CA LYS A 228 0.01 23.14 -16.40
C LYS A 228 -0.06 23.82 -17.77
N GLU A 229 0.46 25.04 -17.86
CA GLU A 229 0.37 25.95 -19.01
C GLU A 229 0.83 25.37 -20.36
N LYS A 230 1.64 24.30 -20.35
CA LYS A 230 2.15 23.60 -21.55
C LYS A 230 1.79 22.10 -21.61
N ALA A 231 0.76 21.68 -20.87
CA ALA A 231 0.35 20.29 -20.88
C ALA A 231 -0.35 19.93 -22.21
N PRO A 232 -0.08 18.75 -22.79
CA PRO A 232 -0.73 18.31 -24.02
C PRO A 232 -2.23 18.09 -23.80
N LEU A 233 -3.05 18.64 -24.70
CA LEU A 233 -4.51 18.52 -24.63
C LEU A 233 -5.00 17.11 -24.99
N SER A 234 -4.33 16.43 -25.92
CA SER A 234 -4.70 15.09 -26.39
C SER A 234 -4.63 14.00 -25.31
N GLY A 235 -3.80 14.19 -24.28
CA GLY A 235 -3.65 13.26 -23.16
C GLY A 235 -4.42 13.67 -21.89
N SER A 236 -5.24 14.72 -21.96
CA SER A 236 -5.92 15.29 -20.79
C SER A 236 -7.38 14.82 -20.72
N SER A 237 -7.85 14.46 -19.51
CA SER A 237 -9.25 14.05 -19.34
C SER A 237 -10.19 15.25 -19.45
N LYS A 238 -11.44 14.99 -19.85
CA LYS A 238 -12.50 16.01 -20.00
C LYS A 238 -12.71 16.80 -18.70
N GLU A 239 -12.74 16.11 -17.57
CA GLU A 239 -12.94 16.73 -16.24
C GLU A 239 -11.81 17.71 -15.93
N ARG A 240 -10.58 17.32 -16.26
CA ARG A 240 -9.39 18.12 -16.02
C ARG A 240 -9.35 19.38 -16.89
N LEU A 241 -9.81 19.27 -18.13
CA LEU A 241 -9.97 20.41 -19.04
C LEU A 241 -11.02 21.40 -18.51
N ILE A 242 -12.17 20.89 -18.04
CA ILE A 242 -13.22 21.72 -17.44
C ILE A 242 -12.68 22.50 -16.23
N ALA A 243 -11.99 21.82 -15.31
CA ALA A 243 -11.39 22.45 -14.14
C ALA A 243 -10.39 23.56 -14.53
N THR A 244 -9.59 23.32 -15.58
CA THR A 244 -8.63 24.30 -16.10
C THR A 244 -9.31 25.56 -16.63
N ILE A 245 -10.36 25.41 -17.43
CA ILE A 245 -11.12 26.56 -17.97
C ILE A 245 -11.79 27.35 -16.85
N GLN A 246 -12.35 26.67 -15.85
CA GLN A 246 -12.95 27.34 -14.70
C GLN A 246 -11.94 28.20 -13.94
N GLN A 247 -10.75 27.68 -13.67
CA GLN A 247 -9.68 28.43 -13.02
C GLN A 247 -9.26 29.65 -13.87
N GLN A 248 -9.02 29.47 -15.17
CA GLN A 248 -8.65 30.56 -16.07
C GLN A 248 -9.72 31.66 -16.13
N ARG A 249 -11.00 31.31 -16.09
CA ARG A 249 -12.10 32.30 -16.03
C ARG A 249 -12.06 33.12 -14.75
N ILE A 250 -11.75 32.50 -13.61
CA ILE A 250 -11.61 33.20 -12.32
C ILE A 250 -10.42 34.15 -12.36
N GLU A 251 -9.27 33.68 -12.83
CA GLU A 251 -8.05 34.50 -12.97
C GLU A 251 -8.27 35.68 -13.92
N ALA A 252 -8.86 35.43 -15.09
CA ALA A 252 -9.20 36.48 -16.06
C ALA A 252 -10.18 37.50 -15.48
N LYS A 253 -11.17 37.06 -14.70
CA LYS A 253 -12.10 37.97 -14.00
C LYS A 253 -11.36 38.84 -12.98
N GLY A 254 -10.45 38.24 -12.20
CA GLY A 254 -9.62 38.97 -11.23
C GLY A 254 -8.69 39.99 -11.89
N LEU A 255 -8.03 39.60 -12.98
CA LEU A 255 -7.16 40.50 -13.75
C LEU A 255 -7.95 41.65 -14.37
N LYS A 256 -9.12 41.40 -14.97
CA LYS A 256 -10.00 42.44 -15.50
C LYS A 256 -10.44 43.44 -14.43
N HIS A 257 -10.81 42.95 -13.25
CA HIS A 257 -11.16 43.82 -12.13
C HIS A 257 -9.97 44.71 -11.72
N ARG A 258 -8.76 44.14 -11.68
CA ARG A 258 -7.54 44.86 -11.30
C ARG A 258 -7.13 45.89 -12.34
N LEU A 259 -7.24 45.57 -13.63
CA LEU A 259 -7.03 46.52 -14.74
C LEU A 259 -8.03 47.68 -14.67
N SER A 260 -9.32 47.39 -14.48
CA SER A 260 -10.34 48.44 -14.31
C SER A 260 -10.07 49.33 -13.10
N GLY A 261 -9.51 48.77 -12.01
CA GLY A 261 -9.05 49.55 -10.87
C GLY A 261 -7.91 50.51 -11.22
N LEU A 262 -6.89 50.02 -11.93
CA LEU A 262 -5.75 50.84 -12.38
C LEU A 262 -6.19 51.91 -13.37
N GLU A 263 -7.07 51.61 -14.31
CA GLU A 263 -7.62 52.60 -15.26
C GLU A 263 -8.36 53.73 -14.52
N LYS A 264 -9.16 53.39 -13.50
CA LYS A 264 -9.83 54.38 -12.66
C LYS A 264 -8.84 55.23 -11.86
N GLU A 265 -7.80 54.61 -11.31
CA GLU A 265 -6.75 55.30 -10.56
C GLU A 265 -5.96 56.25 -11.46
N ILE A 266 -5.58 55.80 -12.66
CA ILE A 266 -4.94 56.64 -13.68
C ILE A 266 -5.86 57.81 -14.01
N ASN A 267 -7.13 57.57 -14.37
CA ASN A 267 -8.05 58.65 -14.72
C ASN A 267 -8.32 59.63 -13.57
N SER A 268 -8.30 59.16 -12.32
CA SER A 268 -8.50 60.01 -11.14
C SER A 268 -7.26 60.83 -10.77
N ASN A 269 -6.05 60.28 -10.96
CA ASN A 269 -4.80 60.89 -10.53
C ASN A 269 -4.02 61.53 -11.69
N SER A 270 -4.40 61.27 -12.94
CA SER A 270 -3.76 61.84 -14.11
C SER A 270 -4.09 63.31 -14.22
N ILE A 271 -3.06 64.12 -14.45
CA ILE A 271 -3.23 65.50 -14.88
C ILE A 271 -3.42 65.46 -16.39
N THR A 272 -4.59 65.84 -16.88
CA THR A 272 -4.82 66.02 -18.30
C THR A 272 -3.89 67.13 -18.79
N VAL A 273 -2.96 66.80 -19.69
CA VAL A 273 -2.17 67.80 -20.41
C VAL A 273 -3.13 68.51 -21.35
N ASN A 274 -3.68 69.64 -20.90
CA ASN A 274 -4.58 70.46 -21.69
C ASN A 274 -3.77 71.43 -22.56
N GLU A 275 -4.41 71.98 -23.60
CA GLU A 275 -3.77 72.95 -24.52
C GLU A 275 -3.18 74.16 -23.77
N SER A 276 -3.73 74.51 -22.59
CA SER A 276 -3.19 75.56 -21.72
C SER A 276 -1.82 75.20 -21.15
N LEU A 277 -1.64 73.98 -20.60
CA LEU A 277 -0.36 73.53 -20.06
C LEU A 277 0.67 73.32 -21.19
N GLU A 278 0.24 72.83 -22.36
CA GLU A 278 1.11 72.77 -23.55
C GLU A 278 1.59 74.17 -23.96
N GLY A 279 0.67 75.15 -23.98
CA GLY A 279 0.99 76.56 -24.24
C GLY A 279 1.94 77.16 -23.20
N ASP A 280 1.73 76.88 -21.92
CA ASP A 280 2.57 77.36 -20.82
C ASP A 280 3.98 76.76 -20.90
N ILE A 281 4.11 75.45 -21.17
CA ILE A 281 5.41 74.79 -21.37
C ILE A 281 6.13 75.38 -22.58
N LEU A 282 5.43 75.56 -23.70
CA LEU A 282 5.99 76.18 -24.90
C LEU A 282 6.42 77.64 -24.65
N ASN A 283 5.67 78.40 -23.85
CA ASN A 283 6.02 79.76 -23.46
C ASN A 283 7.21 79.82 -22.52
N ILE A 284 7.30 78.94 -21.52
CA ILE A 284 8.46 78.84 -20.61
C ILE A 284 9.72 78.49 -21.40
N LEU A 285 9.65 77.51 -22.30
CA LEU A 285 10.76 77.15 -23.20
C LEU A 285 11.04 78.24 -24.25
N GLY A 286 10.01 79.01 -24.61
CA GLY A 286 10.04 80.18 -25.49
C GLY A 286 10.89 81.31 -24.92
N ASN A 287 10.59 81.68 -23.68
CA ASN A 287 11.06 82.90 -23.01
C ASN A 287 12.26 82.66 -22.08
N ALA A 288 12.76 81.44 -21.97
CA ALA A 288 13.97 81.15 -21.20
C ALA A 288 15.21 81.80 -21.84
N ASP A 289 15.63 82.94 -21.26
CA ASP A 289 16.86 83.66 -21.58
C ASP A 289 18.07 82.96 -20.95
N LEU A 290 18.35 81.77 -21.47
CA LEU A 290 19.56 81.03 -21.14
C LEU A 290 20.65 81.50 -22.10
N LYS A 291 21.87 81.74 -21.60
CA LYS A 291 23.07 81.90 -22.45
C LYS A 291 23.29 80.61 -23.23
N LYS A 292 22.71 80.51 -24.43
CA LYS A 292 22.73 79.32 -25.25
C LYS A 292 24.01 79.31 -26.09
N THR A 293 24.72 78.19 -26.04
CA THR A 293 25.73 77.87 -27.06
C THR A 293 25.01 77.41 -28.34
N PRO A 294 25.64 77.51 -29.52
CA PRO A 294 24.99 77.14 -30.79
C PRO A 294 24.40 75.72 -30.81
N HIS A 295 25.01 74.77 -30.09
CA HIS A 295 24.49 73.41 -29.95
C HIS A 295 23.26 73.32 -29.04
N MET A 296 23.21 74.11 -27.96
CA MET A 296 22.03 74.20 -27.09
C MET A 296 20.86 74.84 -27.83
N ASP A 297 21.10 75.83 -28.66
CA ASP A 297 20.07 76.44 -29.50
C ASP A 297 19.44 75.41 -30.44
N PHE A 298 20.27 74.63 -31.14
CA PHE A 298 19.77 73.58 -32.03
C PHE A 298 18.98 72.50 -31.25
N PHE A 299 19.49 72.06 -30.10
CA PHE A 299 18.78 71.10 -29.25
C PHE A 299 17.41 71.64 -28.83
N TRP A 300 17.33 72.88 -28.34
CA TRP A 300 16.07 73.47 -27.90
C TRP A 300 15.10 73.74 -29.04
N GLN A 301 15.60 74.06 -30.24
CA GLN A 301 14.77 74.16 -31.44
C GLN A 301 14.13 72.81 -31.81
N GLN A 302 14.89 71.70 -31.72
CA GLN A 302 14.34 70.36 -31.97
C GLN A 302 13.31 69.96 -30.89
N GLN A 303 13.56 70.28 -29.62
CA GLN A 303 12.58 70.02 -28.55
C GLN A 303 11.28 70.80 -28.77
N LYS A 304 11.37 72.08 -29.14
CA LYS A 304 10.18 72.88 -29.50
C LYS A 304 9.41 72.26 -30.67
N LYS A 305 10.11 71.86 -31.74
CA LYS A 305 9.49 71.22 -32.91
C LYS A 305 8.80 69.90 -32.55
N LEU A 306 9.37 69.14 -31.63
CA LEU A 306 8.80 67.88 -31.15
C LEU A 306 7.56 68.12 -30.29
N LEU A 307 7.62 69.07 -29.33
CA LEU A 307 6.51 69.43 -28.46
C LEU A 307 5.32 70.06 -29.21
N SER A 308 5.59 70.85 -30.26
CA SER A 308 4.55 71.42 -31.13
C SER A 308 4.00 70.41 -32.14
N SER A 309 4.52 69.18 -32.17
CA SER A 309 3.99 68.14 -33.05
C SER A 309 2.67 67.60 -32.49
N PRO A 310 1.60 67.49 -33.31
CA PRO A 310 0.30 66.97 -32.86
C PRO A 310 0.35 65.50 -32.42
N LYS A 311 1.47 64.80 -32.63
CA LYS A 311 1.69 63.39 -32.26
C LYS A 311 2.42 63.23 -30.93
N PHE A 312 2.93 64.31 -30.33
CA PHE A 312 3.71 64.22 -29.11
C PHE A 312 2.78 64.07 -27.90
N GLY A 313 2.97 63.01 -27.11
CA GLY A 313 2.26 62.79 -25.84
C GLY A 313 0.81 62.30 -25.94
N ARG A 314 0.22 62.19 -27.14
CA ARG A 314 -1.18 61.72 -27.31
C ARG A 314 -1.23 60.20 -27.47
N LEU A 315 -2.18 59.57 -26.78
CA LEU A 315 -2.47 58.15 -26.95
C LEU A 315 -3.04 57.92 -28.36
N ALA A 316 -2.68 56.80 -29.00
CA ALA A 316 -3.04 56.50 -30.38
C ALA A 316 -4.57 56.41 -30.64
N GLU A 317 -5.39 56.37 -29.58
CA GLU A 317 -6.84 56.31 -29.65
C GLU A 317 -7.51 57.66 -30.00
N ASP A 318 -6.80 58.78 -29.86
CA ASP A 318 -7.31 60.12 -30.22
C ASP A 318 -7.08 60.48 -31.72
N ILE A 319 -6.54 59.57 -32.52
CA ILE A 319 -6.33 59.74 -33.97
C ILE A 319 -7.38 58.94 -34.73
N ILE A 320 -8.65 59.34 -34.61
CA ILE A 320 -9.68 58.95 -35.58
C ILE A 320 -9.90 60.15 -36.50
N PRO A 321 -9.52 60.08 -37.79
CA PRO A 321 -9.95 61.09 -38.74
C PRO A 321 -11.43 60.84 -39.07
N THR A 322 -12.29 61.83 -38.82
CA THR A 322 -13.59 61.97 -39.50
C THR A 322 -13.40 62.20 -40.99
#